data_AF-A0A354DKW1-F1
#
_entry.id   AF-A0A354DKW1-F1
#
_cell.length_a   1.000
_cell.length_b   1.000
_cell.length_c   1.000
_cell.angle_alpha   90.00
_cell.angle_beta   90.00
_cell.angle_gamma   90.00
#
_symmetry.space_group_name_H-M   'P 1'
#
loop_
_entity.id
_entity.type
_entity.pdbx_description
1 polymer ?
#
loop_
_entity_poly.entity_id
_entity_poly.type
_entity_poly.pdbx_seq_one_letter_code
_entity_poly.pdbx_strand_id
1 'polypeptide(L)'
;MVDPILSTLKISNPNKIMWPETGTTKLEFITYLYQVSDYILPYLMNRCLTVIRFPDGVEGESFYQKNIPAHAPSWIQTTLWKNTEYIVCNTKETLLWLANQRRV
;
A
#
# COMPACT_ATOMS: atom_id res chain seq x y z
N MET A 1 16.01 15.46 3.48
CA MET A 1 14.78 16.12 3.96
C MET A 1 13.67 15.10 3.82
N VAL A 2 13.05 14.65 4.91
CA VAL A 2 11.95 13.67 4.84
C VAL A 2 10.73 14.41 4.32
N ASP A 3 10.12 13.90 3.25
CA ASP A 3 8.97 14.52 2.64
C ASP A 3 7.77 14.58 3.62
N PRO A 4 7.01 15.69 3.69
CA PRO A 4 5.86 15.82 4.58
C PRO A 4 4.88 14.66 4.48
N ILE A 5 4.68 14.09 3.29
CA ILE A 5 3.75 12.96 3.07
C ILE A 5 4.23 11.68 3.79
N LEU A 6 5.54 11.43 3.81
CA LEU A 6 6.11 10.29 4.54
C LEU A 6 6.06 10.51 6.06
N SER A 7 6.09 11.76 6.51
CA SER A 7 6.04 12.09 7.94
C SER A 7 4.63 11.97 8.56
N THR A 8 3.57 12.12 7.75
CA THR A 8 2.18 11.95 8.20
C THR A 8 1.73 10.49 8.23
N LEU A 9 2.37 9.63 7.43
CA LEU A 9 2.11 8.19 7.44
C LEU A 9 2.87 7.52 8.59
N LYS A 10 2.14 7.01 9.58
CA LYS A 10 2.73 6.18 10.65
C LYS A 10 3.19 4.83 10.09
N ILE A 11 4.44 4.75 9.66
CA ILE A 11 5.06 3.51 9.18
C ILE A 11 5.37 2.61 10.38
N SER A 12 4.69 1.47 10.48
CA SER A 12 4.98 0.45 11.49
C SER A 12 6.18 -0.40 11.08
N ASN A 13 7.01 -0.92 11.99
CA ASN A 13 8.11 -1.85 11.67
C ASN A 13 8.90 -1.51 10.39
N PRO A 14 9.47 -0.29 10.25
CA PRO A 14 10.12 0.18 9.03
C PRO A 14 11.29 -0.72 8.59
N ASN A 15 12.02 -1.27 9.56
CA ASN A 15 13.20 -2.12 9.35
C ASN A 15 12.86 -3.59 9.05
N LYS A 16 11.57 -3.96 8.94
CA LYS A 16 11.21 -5.33 8.56
C LYS A 16 11.70 -5.59 7.14
N ILE A 17 12.53 -6.62 6.97
CA ILE A 17 12.95 -7.13 5.67
C ILE A 17 11.74 -7.77 5.00
N MET A 18 11.38 -7.26 3.82
CA MET A 18 10.25 -7.73 3.02
C MET A 18 10.72 -8.63 1.88
N TRP A 19 11.92 -8.38 1.35
CA TRP A 19 12.61 -9.19 0.34
C TRP A 19 13.95 -9.68 0.90
N PRO A 20 14.04 -10.93 1.39
CA PRO A 20 15.26 -11.47 1.99
C PRO A 20 16.46 -11.52 1.04
N GLU A 21 16.25 -11.86 -0.24
CA GLU A 21 17.31 -11.96 -1.25
C GLU A 21 18.11 -10.67 -1.42
N THR A 22 17.44 -9.52 -1.39
CA THR A 22 18.06 -8.20 -1.55
C THR A 22 18.27 -7.46 -0.22
N GLY A 23 17.76 -8.02 0.89
CA GLY A 23 17.70 -7.35 2.18
C GLY A 23 16.76 -6.14 2.23
N THR A 24 15.91 -5.94 1.22
CA THR A 24 15.08 -4.73 1.10
C THR A 24 14.05 -4.66 2.22
N THR A 25 14.09 -3.55 2.94
CA THR A 25 13.20 -3.23 4.05
C THR A 25 11.88 -2.64 3.59
N LYS A 26 10.89 -2.64 4.48
CA LYS A 26 9.59 -2.01 4.21
C LYS A 26 9.73 -0.50 3.97
N LEU A 27 10.59 0.18 4.71
CA LEU A 27 10.80 1.61 4.53
C LEU A 27 11.38 1.93 3.14
N GLU A 28 12.33 1.14 2.67
CA GLU A 28 12.89 1.29 1.31
C GLU A 28 11.83 1.06 0.24
N PHE A 29 10.97 0.05 0.39
CA PHE A 29 9.85 -0.18 -0.52
C PHE A 29 8.84 0.98 -0.56
N ILE A 30 8.45 1.51 0.60
CA ILE A 30 7.56 2.67 0.68
C ILE A 30 8.22 3.91 0.06
N THR A 31 9.52 4.10 0.31
CA THR A 31 10.30 5.21 -0.26
C THR A 31 10.39 5.10 -1.78
N TYR A 32 10.62 3.89 -2.30
CA TYR A 32 10.61 3.63 -3.73
C TYR A 32 9.25 3.97 -4.34
N LEU A 33 8.15 3.44 -3.78
CA LEU A 33 6.80 3.76 -4.26
C LEU A 33 6.48 5.25 -4.19
N TYR A 34 7.00 5.96 -3.20
CA TYR A 34 6.88 7.42 -3.13
C TYR A 34 7.54 8.08 -4.33
N GLN A 35 8.79 7.71 -4.63
CA GLN A 35 9.56 8.28 -5.75
C GLN A 35 8.93 7.99 -7.11
N VAL A 36 8.35 6.80 -7.31
CA VAL A 36 7.74 6.41 -8.59
C VAL A 36 6.23 6.67 -8.66
N SER A 37 5.63 7.22 -7.60
CA SER A 37 4.18 7.37 -7.47
C SER A 37 3.54 8.14 -8.63
N ASP A 38 4.19 9.20 -9.13
CA ASP A 38 3.69 9.99 -10.26
C ASP A 38 3.58 9.19 -11.56
N TYR A 39 4.39 8.14 -11.71
CA TYR A 39 4.35 7.26 -12.88
C TYR A 39 3.35 6.12 -12.69
N ILE A 40 3.15 5.65 -11.45
CA ILE A 40 2.23 4.53 -11.16
C ILE A 40 0.78 4.99 -11.09
N LEU A 41 0.52 6.14 -10.44
CA LEU A 41 -0.84 6.60 -10.15
C LEU A 41 -1.75 6.71 -11.38
N PRO A 42 -1.32 7.22 -12.55
CA PRO A 42 -2.18 7.29 -13.73
C PRO A 42 -2.79 5.95 -14.14
N TYR A 43 -2.10 4.84 -13.84
CA TYR A 43 -2.59 3.49 -14.15
C TYR A 43 -3.56 2.96 -13.09
N LEU A 44 -3.50 3.47 -11.85
CA LEU A 44 -4.35 3.05 -10.74
C LEU A 44 -5.63 3.90 -10.60
N MET A 45 -5.62 5.13 -11.12
CA MET A 45 -6.72 6.07 -10.94
C MET A 45 -8.07 5.49 -11.36
N ASN A 46 -9.08 5.68 -10.51
CA ASN A 46 -10.47 5.29 -10.69
C ASN A 46 -10.67 3.78 -10.97
N ARG A 47 -9.77 2.92 -10.48
CA ARG A 47 -9.89 1.46 -10.59
C ARG A 47 -10.18 0.83 -9.23
N CYS A 48 -11.03 -0.20 -9.24
CA CYS A 48 -11.20 -1.10 -8.11
C CYS A 48 -9.91 -1.89 -7.91
N LEU A 49 -9.23 -1.73 -6.78
CA LEU A 49 -8.02 -2.48 -6.51
C LEU A 49 -8.29 -3.78 -5.76
N THR A 50 -7.66 -4.84 -6.22
CA THR A 50 -7.39 -6.04 -5.42
C THR A 50 -5.93 -5.98 -5.03
N VAL A 51 -5.63 -6.18 -3.75
CA VAL A 51 -4.26 -6.14 -3.25
C VAL A 51 -3.82 -7.51 -2.75
N ILE A 52 -2.55 -7.84 -2.91
CA ILE A 52 -1.97 -9.07 -2.36
C ILE A 52 -1.25 -8.70 -1.08
N ARG A 53 -1.54 -9.41 0.01
CA ARG A 53 -0.91 -9.16 1.31
C ARG A 53 0.18 -10.18 1.58
N PHE A 54 1.30 -9.67 2.07
CA PHE A 54 2.47 -10.45 2.49
C PHE A 54 2.80 -10.12 3.95
N PRO A 55 2.03 -10.65 4.93
CA PRO A 55 2.23 -10.33 6.35
C PRO A 55 3.66 -10.60 6.82
N ASP A 56 4.25 -11.70 6.32
CA ASP A 56 5.57 -12.21 6.71
C ASP A 56 6.68 -11.95 5.70
N GLY A 57 6.40 -11.19 4.64
CA GLY A 57 7.35 -10.95 3.54
C GLY A 57 7.02 -11.83 2.33
N VAL A 58 7.77 -11.66 1.24
CA VAL A 58 7.44 -12.28 -0.06
C VAL A 58 7.60 -13.79 -0.11
N GLU A 59 8.36 -14.37 0.80
CA GLU A 59 8.56 -15.83 0.92
C GLU A 59 7.50 -16.50 1.81
N GLY A 60 6.69 -15.71 2.54
CA GLY A 60 5.65 -16.21 3.41
C GLY A 60 4.32 -16.46 2.70
N GLU A 61 3.29 -16.83 3.47
CA GLU A 61 1.94 -16.94 2.93
C GLU A 61 1.41 -15.58 2.45
N SER A 62 0.65 -15.63 1.36
CA SER A 62 -0.02 -14.47 0.80
C SER A 62 -1.51 -14.70 0.61
N PHE A 63 -2.29 -13.63 0.66
CA PHE A 63 -3.71 -13.69 0.37
C PHE A 63 -4.20 -12.44 -0.34
N TYR A 64 -5.24 -12.63 -1.16
CA TYR A 64 -5.90 -11.54 -1.86
C TYR A 64 -6.90 -10.84 -0.93
N GLN A 65 -6.82 -9.52 -0.87
CA GLN A 65 -7.80 -8.69 -0.18
C GLN A 65 -8.52 -7.78 -1.19
N LYS A 66 -9.84 -7.97 -1.29
CA LYS A 66 -10.73 -7.16 -2.14
C LYS A 66 -11.48 -6.09 -1.37
N ASN A 67 -11.92 -6.42 -0.15
CA ASN A 67 -12.68 -5.48 0.67
C ASN A 67 -11.76 -4.46 1.36
N ILE A 68 -12.31 -3.28 1.61
CA ILE A 68 -11.73 -2.32 2.54
C ILE A 68 -11.68 -2.94 3.95
N PRO A 69 -10.53 -2.87 4.65
CA PRO A 69 -10.47 -3.34 6.03
C PRO A 69 -11.17 -2.35 6.98
N ALA A 70 -11.74 -2.84 8.08
CA ALA A 70 -12.45 -2.01 9.06
C ALA A 70 -11.58 -0.91 9.71
N HIS A 71 -10.25 -1.04 9.69
CA HIS A 71 -9.31 -0.06 10.23
C HIS A 71 -8.80 0.93 9.17
N ALA A 72 -9.36 0.92 7.96
CA ALA A 72 -8.99 1.88 6.93
C ALA A 72 -9.30 3.32 7.40
N PRO A 73 -8.38 4.27 7.23
CA PRO A 73 -8.65 5.67 7.52
C PRO A 73 -9.83 6.21 6.71
N SER A 74 -10.56 7.18 7.27
CA SER A 74 -11.75 7.78 6.63
C SER A 74 -11.48 8.51 5.31
N TRP A 75 -10.23 8.86 5.04
CA TRP A 75 -9.81 9.50 3.80
C TRP A 75 -9.55 8.51 2.65
N ILE A 76 -9.57 7.20 2.91
CA ILE A 76 -9.44 6.17 1.87
C ILE A 76 -10.70 6.18 1.01
N GLN A 77 -10.53 6.43 -0.29
CA GLN A 77 -11.62 6.40 -1.24
C GLN A 77 -12.03 4.96 -1.56
N THR A 78 -13.34 4.74 -1.65
CA THR A 78 -13.92 3.44 -1.98
C THR A 78 -14.95 3.54 -3.09
N THR A 79 -15.25 2.39 -3.69
CA THR A 79 -16.39 2.22 -4.59
C THR A 79 -17.06 0.88 -4.35
N LEU A 80 -18.40 0.86 -4.41
CA LEU A 80 -19.17 -0.37 -4.29
C LEU A 80 -19.25 -1.07 -5.65
N TRP A 81 -18.84 -2.33 -5.72
CA TRP A 81 -18.97 -3.16 -6.91
C TRP A 81 -19.35 -4.60 -6.54
N LYS A 82 -20.44 -5.12 -7.11
CA LYS A 82 -20.97 -6.46 -6.80
C LYS A 82 -21.04 -6.75 -5.29
N ASN A 83 -21.65 -5.83 -4.53
CA ASN A 83 -21.80 -5.90 -3.07
C ASN A 83 -20.48 -5.97 -2.28
N THR A 84 -19.36 -5.61 -2.89
CA THR A 84 -18.05 -5.51 -2.22
C THR A 84 -17.55 -4.07 -2.31
N GLU A 85 -17.10 -3.52 -1.20
CA GLU A 85 -16.51 -2.19 -1.14
C GLU A 85 -15.00 -2.28 -1.43
N TYR A 86 -14.61 -1.80 -2.61
CA TYR A 86 -13.22 -1.81 -3.08
C TYR A 86 -12.54 -0.49 -2.76
N ILE A 87 -11.24 -0.55 -2.51
CA ILE A 87 -10.39 0.63 -2.41
C ILE A 87 -10.11 1.17 -3.82
N VAL A 88 -10.14 2.49 -3.95
CA VAL A 88 -9.73 3.22 -5.16
C VAL A 88 -8.47 4.02 -4.83
N CYS A 89 -7.37 3.76 -5.54
CA CYS A 89 -6.11 4.46 -5.30
C CYS A 89 -5.95 5.66 -6.24
N ASN A 90 -6.45 6.80 -5.79
CA ASN A 90 -6.37 8.06 -6.53
C ASN A 90 -5.28 9.00 -6.02
N THR A 91 -4.62 8.67 -4.92
CA THR A 91 -3.67 9.57 -4.26
C THR A 91 -2.40 8.85 -3.83
N LYS A 92 -1.30 9.61 -3.71
CA LYS A 92 -0.01 9.10 -3.20
C LYS A 92 -0.17 8.55 -1.79
N GLU A 93 -0.94 9.24 -0.94
CA GLU A 93 -1.22 8.83 0.44
C GLU A 93 -1.89 7.46 0.48
N THR A 94 -2.84 7.20 -0.43
CA THR A 94 -3.53 5.91 -0.54
C THR A 94 -2.56 4.82 -0.97
N LEU A 95 -1.72 5.09 -1.97
CA LEU A 95 -0.69 4.16 -2.44
C LEU A 95 0.28 3.76 -1.32
N LEU A 96 0.81 4.76 -0.60
CA LEU A 96 1.76 4.52 0.47
C LEU A 96 1.11 3.87 1.70
N TRP A 97 -0.15 4.17 1.99
CA TRP A 97 -0.89 3.48 3.04
C TRP A 97 -1.11 2.01 2.71
N LEU A 98 -1.44 1.69 1.46
CA LEU A 98 -1.52 0.30 1.00
C LEU A 98 -0.18 -0.41 1.21
N ALA A 99 0.92 0.20 0.75
CA ALA A 99 2.26 -0.35 0.93
C ALA A 99 2.62 -0.60 2.42
N ASN A 100 2.28 0.33 3.31
CA ASN A 100 2.53 0.19 4.76
C ASN A 100 1.81 -1.02 5.39
N GLN A 101 0.67 -1.43 4.82
CA GLN A 101 -0.08 -2.62 5.24
C GLN A 101 0.51 -3.93 4.72
N ARG A 102 1.73 -3.89 4.13
CA ARG A 102 2.42 -5.00 3.47
C ARG A 102 1.60 -5.54 2.29
N ARG A 103 1.05 -4.61 1.52
CA ARG A 103 0.35 -4.89 0.28
C ARG A 103 1.28 -4.60 -0.88
N VAL A 104 1.37 -5.56 -1.80
CA VAL A 104 2.02 -5.42 -3.11
C VAL A 104 0.92 -5.39 -4.16
#